data_AF-A0A812ZHA7-F1
#
_entry.id   AF-A0A812ZHA7-F1
#
_cell.length_a   1.000
_cell.length_b   1.000
_cell.length_c   1.000
_cell.angle_alpha   90.00
_cell.angle_beta   90.00
_cell.angle_gamma   90.00
#
_symmetry.space_group_name_H-M   'P 1'
#
loop_
_entity.id
_entity.type
_entity.pdbx_description
1 polymer ?
#
loop_
_entity_poly.entity_id
_entity_poly.type
_entity_poly.pdbx_seq_one_letter_code
_entity_poly.pdbx_strand_id
1 'polypeptide(L)'
;MTNYRAWDSKVILRIFIGSLNIACGQRQADQLCREVDEQDKRDEAANNEALGLANGPQGPPMEKAEKELRELKGHSKQRDDFIAWSQKREVSISHTNMSGEVQLSAADYKGKAVRIKNSTGVSYVVPEDVGLLKLMVDKCRDVSIHVRSSVVTSTVELYKCSRLELSLDQPLGTLQVDECEESVAVKYAERDHVGKAYHQNSPGFSVSWGLCGTASSTVVGKAGSLQLLTCLVDTDLRTEPVRRGEGEFPLDFGRASPASDQPEPEAAPASEQRRQEAEKHRMAGNDMFRASDFSQAAALYSLALQLVQALNAGVMLSFLSVDVILSTLIGMAASIEEHGIVNMHE
;
A
#
# COMPACT_ATOMS: atom_id res chain seq x y z
N MET A 1 -57.72 -4.56 1.50
CA MET A 1 -58.43 -5.82 1.79
C MET A 1 -57.40 -6.92 2.00
N THR A 2 -56.91 -7.06 3.22
CA THR A 2 -55.88 -8.04 3.61
C THR A 2 -56.56 -9.17 4.36
N ASN A 3 -56.73 -10.30 3.69
CA ASN A 3 -57.29 -11.53 4.25
C ASN A 3 -56.26 -12.19 5.18
N TYR A 4 -56.26 -11.82 6.47
CA TYR A 4 -55.63 -12.64 7.50
C TYR A 4 -56.52 -13.87 7.74
N ARG A 5 -56.18 -14.99 7.12
CA ARG A 5 -56.77 -16.29 7.45
C ARG A 5 -56.43 -16.58 8.91
N ALA A 6 -57.45 -16.70 9.76
CA ALA A 6 -57.31 -17.19 11.11
C ALA A 6 -56.77 -18.63 11.05
N TRP A 7 -55.49 -18.81 11.39
CA TRP A 7 -54.91 -20.14 11.56
C TRP A 7 -55.60 -20.80 12.75
N ASP A 8 -56.11 -22.01 12.56
CA ASP A 8 -56.77 -22.79 13.59
C ASP A 8 -55.83 -22.89 14.81
N SER A 9 -56.29 -22.35 15.94
CA SER A 9 -55.59 -22.35 17.23
C SER A 9 -55.03 -23.72 17.63
N LYS A 10 -55.61 -24.83 17.14
CA LYS A 10 -55.08 -26.19 17.36
C LYS A 10 -53.80 -26.49 16.59
N VAL A 11 -53.60 -25.90 15.41
CA VAL A 11 -52.40 -26.07 14.59
C VAL A 11 -51.23 -25.29 15.20
N ILE A 12 -51.48 -24.07 15.67
CA ILE A 12 -50.49 -23.26 16.38
C ILE A 12 -50.05 -23.98 17.66
N LEU A 13 -50.99 -24.54 18.43
CA LEU A 13 -50.68 -25.27 19.68
C LEU A 13 -49.84 -26.53 19.42
N ARG A 14 -50.11 -27.29 18.34
CA ARG A 14 -49.30 -28.48 17.99
C ARG A 14 -47.89 -28.13 17.55
N ILE A 15 -47.72 -27.05 16.79
CA ILE A 15 -46.38 -26.55 16.41
C ILE A 15 -45.62 -26.10 17.66
N PHE A 16 -46.28 -25.37 18.57
CA PHE A 16 -45.65 -24.89 19.81
C PHE A 16 -45.22 -26.04 20.74
N ILE A 17 -46.06 -27.06 20.92
CA ILE A 17 -45.74 -28.25 21.73
C ILE A 17 -44.62 -29.07 21.07
N GLY A 18 -44.62 -29.20 19.74
CA GLY A 18 -43.54 -29.85 18.99
C GLY A 18 -42.19 -29.13 19.17
N SER A 19 -42.18 -27.80 19.07
CA SER A 19 -40.98 -26.99 19.29
C SER A 19 -40.47 -27.02 20.73
N LEU A 20 -41.36 -27.09 21.73
CA LEU A 20 -41.00 -27.25 23.14
C LEU A 20 -40.35 -28.61 23.44
N ASN A 21 -40.84 -29.69 22.83
CA ASN A 21 -40.25 -31.02 23.01
C ASN A 21 -38.86 -31.14 22.35
N ILE A 22 -38.65 -30.52 21.18
CA ILE A 22 -37.34 -30.48 20.51
C ILE A 22 -36.34 -29.66 21.34
N ALA A 23 -36.74 -28.49 21.83
CA ALA A 23 -35.88 -27.65 22.67
C ALA A 23 -35.53 -28.30 24.02
N CYS A 24 -36.45 -29.09 24.60
CA CYS A 24 -36.19 -29.86 25.81
C CYS A 24 -35.18 -30.99 25.56
N GLY A 25 -35.34 -31.72 24.44
CA GLY A 25 -34.40 -32.77 24.03
C GLY A 25 -32.99 -32.24 23.73
N GLN A 26 -32.86 -31.07 23.09
CA GLN A 26 -31.57 -30.43 22.84
C GLN A 26 -30.85 -30.04 24.13
N ARG A 27 -31.55 -29.49 25.13
CA ARG A 27 -30.92 -29.17 26.43
C ARG A 27 -30.42 -30.41 27.17
N GLN A 28 -31.18 -31.51 27.10
CA GLN A 28 -30.75 -32.78 27.71
C GLN A 28 -29.53 -33.37 26.98
N ALA A 29 -29.48 -33.29 25.66
CA ALA A 29 -28.32 -33.71 24.88
C ALA A 29 -27.08 -32.86 25.21
N ASP A 30 -27.22 -31.53 25.26
CA ASP A 30 -26.13 -30.62 25.62
C ASP A 30 -25.62 -30.87 27.04
N GLN A 31 -26.51 -31.18 27.98
CA GLN A 31 -26.14 -31.50 29.36
C GLN A 31 -25.37 -32.82 29.43
N LEU A 32 -25.83 -33.86 28.74
CA LEU A 32 -25.15 -35.16 28.69
C LEU A 32 -23.77 -35.05 28.03
N CYS A 33 -23.64 -34.27 26.94
CA CYS A 33 -22.34 -34.02 26.31
C CYS A 33 -21.37 -33.35 27.29
N ARG A 34 -21.82 -32.34 28.05
CA ARG A 34 -20.98 -31.70 29.07
C ARG A 34 -20.59 -32.65 30.19
N GLU A 35 -21.50 -33.51 30.64
CA GLU A 35 -21.22 -34.50 31.69
C GLU A 35 -20.19 -35.55 31.22
N VAL A 36 -20.29 -36.01 29.97
CA VAL A 36 -19.31 -36.90 29.35
C VAL A 36 -17.95 -36.20 29.20
N ASP A 37 -17.92 -34.97 28.68
CA ASP A 37 -16.67 -34.20 28.52
C ASP A 37 -15.97 -33.96 29.87
N GLU A 38 -16.73 -33.68 30.93
CA GLU A 38 -16.18 -33.51 32.28
C GLU A 38 -15.72 -34.83 32.89
N GLN A 39 -16.39 -35.94 32.60
CA GLN A 39 -15.97 -37.27 33.03
C GLN A 39 -14.70 -37.72 32.31
N ASP A 40 -14.61 -37.53 31.00
CA ASP A 40 -13.43 -37.82 30.20
C ASP A 40 -12.22 -37.01 30.69
N LYS A 41 -12.40 -35.72 31.03
CA LYS A 41 -11.32 -34.90 31.62
C LYS A 41 -10.85 -35.44 32.98
N ARG A 42 -11.78 -35.92 33.82
CA ARG A 42 -11.43 -36.52 35.12
C ARG A 42 -10.69 -37.83 34.95
N ASP A 43 -11.16 -38.68 34.05
CA ASP A 43 -10.55 -39.98 33.77
C ASP A 43 -9.18 -39.81 33.10
N GLU A 44 -9.02 -38.82 32.22
CA GLU A 44 -7.73 -38.42 31.65
C GLU A 44 -6.78 -37.92 32.75
N ALA A 45 -7.25 -37.05 33.65
CA ALA A 45 -6.43 -36.53 34.75
C ALA A 45 -6.00 -37.66 35.71
N ALA A 46 -6.91 -38.55 36.08
CA ALA A 46 -6.62 -39.70 36.95
C ALA A 46 -5.67 -40.70 36.29
N ASN A 47 -5.82 -40.97 34.99
CA ASN A 47 -4.89 -41.81 34.23
C ASN A 47 -3.51 -41.16 34.10
N ASN A 48 -3.44 -39.85 33.84
CA ASN A 48 -2.18 -39.12 33.79
C ASN A 48 -1.47 -39.12 35.16
N GLU A 49 -2.21 -38.98 36.26
CA GLU A 49 -1.68 -39.10 37.62
C GLU A 49 -1.15 -40.52 37.90
N ALA A 50 -1.93 -41.56 37.57
CA ALA A 50 -1.57 -42.96 37.77
C ALA A 50 -0.33 -43.39 36.95
N LEU A 51 -0.14 -42.81 35.76
CA LEU A 51 1.01 -43.06 34.89
C LEU A 51 2.22 -42.17 35.22
N GLY A 52 2.14 -41.30 36.23
CA GLY A 52 3.19 -40.34 36.56
C GLY A 52 3.40 -39.25 35.50
N LEU A 53 2.43 -39.09 34.59
CA LEU A 53 2.35 -38.07 33.54
C LEU A 53 1.62 -36.81 34.01
N ALA A 54 1.49 -36.58 35.32
CA ALA A 54 0.83 -35.40 35.89
C ALA A 54 1.45 -34.07 35.37
N ASN A 55 2.72 -34.10 34.94
CA ASN A 55 3.43 -32.97 34.32
C ASN A 55 3.59 -33.11 32.79
N GLY A 56 2.82 -34.01 32.16
CA GLY A 56 2.92 -34.35 30.75
C GLY A 56 4.10 -35.28 30.40
N PRO A 57 4.20 -35.70 29.12
CA PRO A 57 5.29 -36.57 28.66
C PRO A 57 6.63 -35.84 28.68
N GLN A 58 7.48 -36.12 29.67
CA GLN A 58 8.80 -35.51 29.76
C GLN A 58 9.84 -36.24 28.91
N GLY A 59 10.48 -35.53 27.97
CA GLY A 59 11.57 -36.07 27.17
C GLY A 59 12.14 -35.06 26.15
N PRO A 60 13.31 -35.34 25.57
CA PRO A 60 13.98 -34.45 24.60
C PRO A 60 13.10 -34.01 23.41
N PRO A 61 12.20 -34.85 22.86
CA PRO A 61 11.26 -34.41 21.83
C PRO A 61 10.25 -33.36 22.32
N MET A 62 9.82 -33.45 23.59
CA MET A 62 8.82 -32.55 24.16
C MET A 62 9.45 -31.19 24.51
N GLU A 63 10.68 -31.17 25.03
CA GLU A 63 11.44 -29.93 25.24
C GLU A 63 11.70 -29.19 23.92
N LYS A 64 12.03 -29.93 22.85
CA LYS A 64 12.17 -29.36 21.50
C LYS A 64 10.84 -28.77 21.02
N ALA A 65 9.73 -29.48 21.20
CA ALA A 65 8.40 -29.00 20.82
C ALA A 65 7.97 -27.77 21.63
N GLU A 66 8.26 -27.71 22.93
CA GLU A 66 7.99 -26.54 23.76
C GLU A 66 8.80 -25.32 23.32
N LYS A 67 10.07 -25.53 22.96
CA LYS A 67 10.94 -24.46 22.43
C LYS A 67 10.42 -23.93 21.09
N GLU A 68 10.09 -24.82 20.15
CA GLU A 68 9.51 -24.44 18.85
C GLU A 68 8.17 -23.71 19.02
N LEU A 69 7.31 -24.18 19.93
CA LEU A 69 6.03 -23.53 20.24
C LEU A 69 6.23 -22.15 20.86
N ARG A 70 7.25 -21.97 21.71
CA ARG A 70 7.58 -20.67 22.30
C ARG A 70 8.10 -19.70 21.24
N GLU A 71 8.94 -20.15 20.31
CA GLU A 71 9.42 -19.37 19.17
C GLU A 71 8.26 -18.96 18.24
N LEU A 72 7.38 -19.90 17.89
CA LEU A 72 6.16 -19.62 17.10
C LEU A 72 5.22 -18.62 17.79
N LYS A 73 5.01 -18.75 19.10
CA LYS A 73 4.22 -17.78 19.88
C LYS A 73 4.87 -16.39 19.89
N GLY A 74 6.20 -16.33 19.97
CA GLY A 74 6.97 -15.08 19.85
C GLY A 74 6.76 -14.40 18.50
N HIS A 75 6.85 -15.15 17.41
CA HIS A 75 6.62 -14.64 16.05
C HIS A 75 5.15 -14.24 15.84
N SER A 76 4.19 -14.99 16.40
CA SER A 76 2.78 -14.62 16.34
C SER A 76 2.53 -13.27 16.99
N LYS A 77 3.09 -13.02 18.18
CA LYS A 77 2.94 -11.74 18.86
C LYS A 77 3.55 -10.58 18.08
N GLN A 78 4.74 -10.76 17.50
CA GLN A 78 5.36 -9.75 16.64
C GLN A 78 4.51 -9.43 15.41
N ARG A 79 3.90 -10.46 14.81
CA ARG A 79 2.96 -10.28 13.69
C ARG A 79 1.71 -9.50 14.11
N ASP A 80 1.15 -9.82 15.27
CA ASP A 80 -0.05 -9.15 15.79
C ASP A 80 0.24 -7.67 16.14
N ASP A 81 1.38 -7.41 16.79
CA ASP A 81 1.85 -6.05 17.10
C ASP A 81 2.08 -5.24 15.81
N PHE A 82 2.61 -5.87 14.76
CA PHE A 82 2.78 -5.25 13.45
C PHE A 82 1.44 -4.97 12.74
N ILE A 83 0.50 -5.92 12.76
CA ILE A 83 -0.85 -5.72 12.20
C ILE A 83 -1.52 -4.54 12.91
N ALA A 84 -1.44 -4.48 14.23
CA ALA A 84 -1.98 -3.37 15.01
C ALA A 84 -1.28 -2.04 14.69
N TRP A 85 0.04 -2.05 14.48
CA TRP A 85 0.79 -0.85 14.06
C TRP A 85 0.43 -0.39 12.64
N SER A 86 0.30 -1.33 11.70
CA SER A 86 -0.08 -1.07 10.31
C SER A 86 -1.50 -0.50 10.22
N GLN A 87 -2.45 -1.11 10.95
CA GLN A 87 -3.83 -0.63 11.02
C GLN A 87 -3.95 0.79 11.59
N LYS A 88 -3.08 1.17 12.54
CA LYS A 88 -3.06 2.56 13.07
C LYS A 88 -2.64 3.59 12.02
N ARG A 89 -1.93 3.18 10.97
CA ARG A 89 -1.47 4.05 9.89
C ARG A 89 -2.38 4.05 8.68
N GLU A 90 -3.30 3.10 8.58
CA GLU A 90 -4.32 3.08 7.54
C GLU A 90 -5.58 3.83 8.01
N VAL A 91 -5.99 4.84 7.26
CA VAL A 91 -7.23 5.60 7.51
C VAL A 91 -8.18 5.35 6.37
N SER A 92 -9.38 4.87 6.68
CA SER A 92 -10.46 4.69 5.71
C SER A 92 -11.45 5.85 5.77
N ILE A 93 -11.76 6.44 4.62
CA ILE A 93 -12.75 7.52 4.49
C ILE A 93 -13.81 7.16 3.44
N SER A 94 -15.03 7.68 3.62
CA SER A 94 -16.15 7.45 2.73
C SER A 94 -17.08 8.65 2.76
N HIS A 95 -17.47 9.14 1.59
CA HIS A 95 -18.39 10.26 1.43
C HIS A 95 -19.36 9.99 0.27
N THR A 96 -20.56 10.56 0.32
CA THR A 96 -21.58 10.36 -0.71
C THR A 96 -22.29 11.68 -1.01
N ASN A 97 -22.38 12.04 -2.30
CA ASN A 97 -23.07 13.22 -2.80
C ASN A 97 -22.67 14.52 -2.08
N MET A 98 -21.36 14.69 -1.86
CA MET A 98 -20.82 15.90 -1.24
C MET A 98 -20.86 17.05 -2.23
N SER A 99 -21.42 18.19 -1.80
CA SER A 99 -21.30 19.43 -2.54
C SER A 99 -19.91 20.04 -2.30
N GLY A 100 -19.10 20.13 -3.36
CA GLY A 100 -17.75 20.69 -3.29
C GLY A 100 -16.65 19.65 -3.11
N GLU A 101 -15.42 20.13 -2.92
CA GLU A 101 -14.23 19.29 -2.80
C GLU A 101 -13.95 18.91 -1.34
N VAL A 102 -13.63 17.64 -1.10
CA VAL A 102 -13.14 17.14 0.18
C VAL A 102 -11.62 17.25 0.19
N GLN A 103 -11.08 18.18 0.98
CA GLN A 103 -9.64 18.35 1.14
C GLN A 103 -9.09 17.47 2.25
N LEU A 104 -8.06 16.68 1.93
CA LEU A 104 -7.34 15.88 2.93
C LEU A 104 -6.28 16.76 3.59
N SER A 105 -6.42 17.04 4.89
CA SER A 105 -5.48 17.89 5.62
C SER A 105 -4.19 17.15 5.99
N ALA A 106 -3.05 17.86 6.08
CA ALA A 106 -1.81 17.27 6.58
C ALA A 106 -1.91 16.82 8.04
N ALA A 107 -2.69 17.52 8.88
CA ALA A 107 -2.90 17.17 10.29
C ALA A 107 -3.49 15.75 10.44
N ASP A 108 -4.41 15.38 9.54
CA ASP A 108 -5.14 14.14 9.66
C ASP A 108 -4.51 12.98 8.87
N TYR A 109 -3.85 13.27 7.73
CA TYR A 109 -3.47 12.24 6.76
C TYR A 109 -1.97 12.12 6.45
N LYS A 110 -1.12 13.03 6.97
CA LYS A 110 0.31 13.01 6.67
C LYS A 110 1.00 11.71 7.09
N GLY A 111 1.73 11.10 6.17
CA GLY A 111 2.45 9.84 6.41
C GLY A 111 1.56 8.62 6.68
N LYS A 112 0.25 8.73 6.40
CA LYS A 112 -0.74 7.64 6.56
C LYS A 112 -1.10 7.02 5.22
N ALA A 113 -1.48 5.75 5.24
CA ALA A 113 -2.08 5.08 4.10
C ALA A 113 -3.58 5.44 4.08
N VAL A 114 -4.07 6.01 2.98
CA VAL A 114 -5.47 6.43 2.88
C VAL A 114 -6.23 5.48 1.98
N ARG A 115 -7.34 4.95 2.50
CA ARG A 115 -8.32 4.17 1.73
C ARG A 115 -9.60 4.96 1.55
N ILE A 116 -9.89 5.37 0.32
CA ILE A 116 -11.19 5.95 -0.05
C ILE A 116 -12.10 4.79 -0.43
N LYS A 117 -13.20 4.59 0.32
CA LYS A 117 -14.05 3.42 0.18
C LYS A 117 -15.51 3.78 -0.04
N ASN A 118 -16.18 3.06 -0.93
CA ASN A 118 -17.64 3.18 -1.16
C ASN A 118 -18.09 4.63 -1.38
N SER A 119 -17.24 5.48 -1.96
CA SER A 119 -17.58 6.90 -2.16
C SER A 119 -18.31 7.09 -3.47
N THR A 120 -19.33 7.94 -3.48
CA THR A 120 -20.14 8.19 -4.70
C THR A 120 -20.42 9.67 -4.91
N GLY A 121 -20.11 10.20 -6.09
CA GLY A 121 -20.40 11.60 -6.43
C GLY A 121 -19.60 12.58 -5.59
N VAL A 122 -18.27 12.39 -5.50
CA VAL A 122 -17.38 13.17 -4.63
C VAL A 122 -16.10 13.54 -5.35
N SER A 123 -15.63 14.76 -5.12
CA SER A 123 -14.30 15.22 -5.54
C SER A 123 -13.37 15.29 -4.33
N TYR A 124 -12.22 14.66 -4.39
CA TYR A 124 -11.18 14.70 -3.36
C TYR A 124 -9.96 15.49 -3.85
N VAL A 125 -9.35 16.25 -2.96
CA VAL A 125 -8.08 16.92 -3.21
C VAL A 125 -7.09 16.56 -2.11
N VAL A 126 -5.89 16.17 -2.52
CA VAL A 126 -4.73 15.95 -1.64
C VAL A 126 -3.73 17.07 -1.89
N PRO A 127 -3.68 18.10 -1.03
CA PRO A 127 -2.72 19.20 -1.13
C PRO A 127 -1.26 18.74 -1.05
N GLU A 128 -0.34 19.60 -1.51
CA GLU A 128 1.10 19.30 -1.64
C GLU A 128 1.79 18.93 -0.32
N ASP A 129 1.32 19.47 0.82
CA ASP A 129 1.95 19.33 2.14
C ASP A 129 1.58 18.04 2.91
N VAL A 130 0.60 17.29 2.40
CA VAL A 130 0.09 16.08 3.06
C VAL A 130 1.09 14.95 3.00
N GLY A 131 1.61 14.58 1.82
CA GLY A 131 2.55 13.47 1.65
C GLY A 131 1.98 12.13 2.16
N LEU A 132 1.08 11.52 1.39
CA LEU A 132 0.44 10.25 1.75
C LEU A 132 1.46 9.11 1.74
N LEU A 133 1.32 8.14 2.65
CA LEU A 133 2.12 6.92 2.59
C LEU A 133 1.76 6.09 1.35
N LYS A 134 0.46 5.83 1.17
CA LYS A 134 -0.13 5.01 0.10
C LYS A 134 -1.57 5.47 -0.13
N LEU A 135 -2.06 5.43 -1.37
CA LEU A 135 -3.47 5.72 -1.69
C LEU A 135 -4.16 4.47 -2.25
N MET A 136 -5.33 4.16 -1.72
CA MET A 136 -6.17 3.03 -2.15
C MET A 136 -7.59 3.53 -2.39
N VAL A 137 -8.20 3.16 -3.51
CA VAL A 137 -9.57 3.55 -3.89
C VAL A 137 -10.36 2.27 -4.14
N ASP A 138 -11.33 2.00 -3.28
CA ASP A 138 -12.08 0.74 -3.23
C ASP A 138 -13.58 1.02 -3.45
N LYS A 139 -14.15 0.43 -4.50
CA LYS A 139 -15.60 0.46 -4.79
C LYS A 139 -16.18 1.87 -4.86
N CYS A 140 -15.47 2.79 -5.48
CA CYS A 140 -15.92 4.17 -5.65
C CYS A 140 -16.57 4.40 -7.02
N ARG A 141 -17.59 5.26 -7.08
CA ARG A 141 -18.36 5.55 -8.29
C ARG A 141 -18.52 7.05 -8.51
N ASP A 142 -18.35 7.58 -9.71
CA ASP A 142 -18.49 9.03 -9.96
C ASP A 142 -17.59 9.86 -9.04
N VAL A 143 -16.30 9.49 -8.96
CA VAL A 143 -15.35 10.13 -8.05
C VAL A 143 -14.21 10.77 -8.85
N SER A 144 -13.82 11.98 -8.46
CA SER A 144 -12.59 12.61 -8.94
C SER A 144 -11.61 12.75 -7.77
N ILE A 145 -10.32 12.52 -8.03
CA ILE A 145 -9.26 12.63 -7.03
C ILE A 145 -8.11 13.41 -7.66
N HIS A 146 -7.73 14.54 -7.07
CA HIS A 146 -6.56 15.30 -7.47
C HIS A 146 -5.48 15.20 -6.40
N VAL A 147 -4.39 14.50 -6.70
CA VAL A 147 -3.26 14.30 -5.80
C VAL A 147 -2.12 15.24 -6.21
N ARG A 148 -1.90 16.29 -5.41
CA ARG A 148 -0.85 17.28 -5.65
C ARG A 148 0.46 16.94 -4.93
N SER A 149 0.38 16.22 -3.81
CA SER A 149 1.56 15.72 -3.09
C SER A 149 2.16 14.47 -3.71
N SER A 150 3.42 14.18 -3.39
CA SER A 150 4.01 12.87 -3.65
C SER A 150 3.38 11.78 -2.76
N VAL A 151 3.29 10.55 -3.29
CA VAL A 151 2.94 9.34 -2.53
C VAL A 151 4.23 8.62 -2.15
N VAL A 152 4.49 8.43 -0.86
CA VAL A 152 5.78 7.94 -0.34
C VAL A 152 6.15 6.56 -0.87
N THR A 153 5.18 5.63 -0.94
CA THR A 153 5.41 4.30 -1.54
C THR A 153 5.37 4.32 -3.07
N SER A 154 5.10 5.48 -3.67
CA SER A 154 4.89 5.64 -5.11
C SER A 154 3.89 4.63 -5.68
N THR A 155 2.90 4.24 -4.87
CA THR A 155 1.92 3.20 -5.18
C THR A 155 0.49 3.70 -4.99
N VAL A 156 -0.35 3.54 -6.01
CA VAL A 156 -1.79 3.74 -5.94
C VAL A 156 -2.53 2.46 -6.35
N GLU A 157 -3.58 2.10 -5.63
CA GLU A 157 -4.44 0.96 -5.95
C GLU A 157 -5.87 1.41 -6.22
N LEU A 158 -6.44 1.00 -7.35
CA LEU A 158 -7.81 1.24 -7.77
C LEU A 158 -8.51 -0.12 -7.92
N TYR A 159 -9.57 -0.35 -7.15
CA TYR A 159 -10.28 -1.62 -7.14
C TYR A 159 -11.79 -1.41 -7.26
N LYS A 160 -12.41 -2.09 -8.23
CA LYS A 160 -13.87 -2.06 -8.46
C LYS A 160 -14.47 -0.66 -8.55
N CYS A 161 -13.73 0.26 -9.16
CA CYS A 161 -14.15 1.63 -9.36
C CYS A 161 -14.93 1.80 -10.67
N SER A 162 -15.78 2.82 -10.74
CA SER A 162 -16.60 3.12 -11.92
C SER A 162 -16.72 4.61 -12.15
N ARG A 163 -16.39 5.11 -13.35
CA ARG A 163 -16.37 6.56 -13.65
C ARG A 163 -15.50 7.31 -12.64
N LEU A 164 -14.24 6.87 -12.56
CA LEU A 164 -13.23 7.45 -11.67
C LEU A 164 -12.24 8.28 -12.49
N GLU A 165 -11.90 9.48 -12.01
CA GLU A 165 -10.80 10.28 -12.53
C GLU A 165 -9.75 10.50 -11.44
N LEU A 166 -8.50 10.13 -11.71
CA LEU A 166 -7.36 10.35 -10.83
C LEU A 166 -6.36 11.26 -11.54
N SER A 167 -6.10 12.44 -10.98
CA SER A 167 -5.09 13.39 -11.44
C SER A 167 -3.89 13.38 -10.50
N LEU A 168 -2.68 13.26 -11.05
CA LEU A 168 -1.42 13.14 -10.32
C LEU A 168 -0.43 14.22 -10.76
N ASP A 169 -0.09 15.13 -9.85
CA ASP A 169 0.87 16.21 -10.15
C ASP A 169 2.31 15.71 -10.09
N GLN A 170 2.55 14.62 -9.37
CA GLN A 170 3.89 14.06 -9.11
C GLN A 170 4.07 12.69 -9.78
N PRO A 171 5.33 12.27 -10.04
CA PRO A 171 5.63 10.93 -10.55
C PRO A 171 5.04 9.81 -9.68
N LEU A 172 4.55 8.75 -10.33
CA LEU A 172 4.08 7.55 -9.65
C LEU A 172 4.77 6.31 -10.23
N GLY A 173 5.40 5.51 -9.38
CA GLY A 173 6.16 4.34 -9.78
C GLY A 173 5.27 3.14 -10.13
N THR A 174 4.23 2.87 -9.33
CA THR A 174 3.32 1.73 -9.52
C THR A 174 1.86 2.15 -9.35
N LEU A 175 1.04 1.75 -10.32
CA LEU A 175 -0.41 1.86 -10.29
C LEU A 175 -1.00 0.45 -10.42
N GLN A 176 -2.00 0.12 -9.62
CA GLN A 176 -2.78 -1.10 -9.77
C GLN A 176 -4.24 -0.75 -10.09
N VAL A 177 -4.82 -1.34 -11.13
CA VAL A 177 -6.20 -1.11 -11.56
C VAL A 177 -6.89 -2.44 -11.81
N ASP A 178 -7.67 -2.90 -10.84
CA ASP A 178 -8.25 -4.24 -10.87
C ASP A 178 -9.78 -4.19 -10.79
N GLU A 179 -10.44 -4.99 -11.63
CA GLU A 179 -11.90 -5.18 -11.64
C GLU A 179 -12.71 -3.88 -11.86
N CYS A 180 -12.17 -2.94 -12.63
CA CYS A 180 -12.83 -1.66 -12.94
C CYS A 180 -13.55 -1.73 -14.30
N GLU A 181 -14.78 -2.23 -14.30
CA GLU A 181 -15.55 -2.53 -15.52
C GLU A 181 -15.98 -1.28 -16.33
N GLU A 182 -16.09 -0.12 -15.68
CA GLU A 182 -16.46 1.15 -16.33
C GLU A 182 -15.22 2.05 -16.54
N SER A 183 -15.42 3.30 -16.97
CA SER A 183 -14.33 4.25 -17.24
C SER A 183 -13.51 4.55 -15.99
N VAL A 184 -12.19 4.42 -16.10
CA VAL A 184 -11.18 4.88 -15.12
C VAL A 184 -10.11 5.65 -15.88
N ALA A 185 -9.96 6.94 -15.60
CA ALA A 185 -8.98 7.80 -16.24
C ALA A 185 -7.89 8.21 -15.25
N VAL A 186 -6.63 7.95 -15.58
CA VAL A 186 -5.48 8.45 -14.83
C VAL A 186 -4.75 9.50 -15.65
N LYS A 187 -4.66 10.71 -15.11
CA LYS A 187 -4.05 11.88 -15.73
C LYS A 187 -2.78 12.24 -14.97
N TYR A 188 -1.66 12.23 -15.65
CA TYR A 188 -0.38 12.67 -15.09
C TYR A 188 -0.11 14.13 -15.46
N ALA A 189 0.58 14.89 -14.61
CA ALA A 189 1.05 16.24 -14.97
C ALA A 189 1.95 16.20 -16.20
N GLU A 190 2.96 15.33 -16.19
CA GLU A 190 3.95 15.22 -17.24
C GLU A 190 4.04 13.78 -17.74
N ARG A 191 4.57 13.61 -18.95
CA ARG A 191 4.74 12.29 -19.56
C ARG A 191 5.70 11.41 -18.76
N ASP A 192 6.77 11.99 -18.21
CA ASP A 192 7.79 11.26 -17.44
C ASP A 192 7.32 10.87 -16.03
N HIS A 193 6.12 11.30 -15.62
CA HIS A 193 5.51 10.89 -14.36
C HIS A 193 4.85 9.52 -14.43
N VAL A 194 4.70 8.96 -15.64
CA VAL A 194 4.06 7.66 -15.88
C VAL A 194 5.01 6.53 -15.49
N GLY A 195 4.69 5.84 -14.39
CA GLY A 195 5.36 4.58 -14.04
C GLY A 195 4.69 3.35 -14.64
N LYS A 196 4.66 2.27 -13.87
CA LYS A 196 4.11 0.97 -14.26
C LYS A 196 2.67 0.84 -13.80
N ALA A 197 1.77 0.52 -14.72
CA ALA A 197 0.38 0.23 -14.41
C ALA A 197 0.11 -1.27 -14.58
N TYR A 198 -0.14 -1.98 -13.49
CA TYR A 198 -0.64 -3.34 -13.50
C TYR A 198 -2.16 -3.28 -13.50
N HIS A 199 -2.82 -4.00 -14.41
CA HIS A 199 -4.27 -3.98 -14.48
C HIS A 199 -4.86 -5.31 -14.92
N GLN A 200 -6.06 -5.59 -14.43
CA GLN A 200 -6.85 -6.75 -14.77
C GLN A 200 -8.34 -6.38 -14.84
N ASN A 201 -9.04 -6.95 -15.81
CA ASN A 201 -10.48 -6.77 -16.02
C ASN A 201 -10.94 -5.30 -15.93
N SER A 202 -10.25 -4.42 -16.67
CA SER A 202 -10.46 -2.97 -16.59
C SER A 202 -10.59 -2.34 -17.97
N PRO A 203 -11.61 -2.68 -18.78
CA PRO A 203 -11.70 -2.29 -20.19
C PRO A 203 -11.77 -0.77 -20.43
N GLY A 204 -12.24 0.00 -19.45
CA GLY A 204 -12.32 1.46 -19.53
C GLY A 204 -11.09 2.20 -18.99
N PHE A 205 -10.01 1.48 -18.63
CA PHE A 205 -8.81 2.10 -18.07
C PHE A 205 -8.01 2.84 -19.15
N SER A 206 -7.80 4.14 -18.91
CA SER A 206 -7.08 5.03 -19.80
C SER A 206 -6.04 5.88 -19.08
N VAL A 207 -4.97 6.21 -19.80
CA VAL A 207 -3.83 7.00 -19.33
C VAL A 207 -3.63 8.20 -20.25
N SER A 208 -3.36 9.35 -19.64
CA SER A 208 -3.03 10.60 -20.34
C SER A 208 -2.05 11.43 -19.51
N TRP A 209 -1.42 12.42 -20.14
CA TRP A 209 -0.55 13.39 -19.48
C TRP A 209 -0.85 14.81 -19.96
N GLY A 210 -0.54 15.81 -19.13
CA GLY A 210 -0.92 17.20 -19.35
C GLY A 210 -2.27 17.51 -18.72
N LEU A 211 -2.25 18.00 -17.47
CA LEU A 211 -3.46 18.29 -16.69
C LEU A 211 -4.31 19.42 -17.29
N CYS A 212 -3.67 20.35 -18.00
CA CYS A 212 -4.31 21.49 -18.66
C CYS A 212 -4.37 21.29 -20.18
N GLY A 213 -5.34 20.53 -20.67
CA GLY A 213 -5.60 20.45 -22.12
C GLY A 213 -6.45 19.26 -22.56
N THR A 214 -6.83 19.27 -23.84
CA THR A 214 -7.39 18.11 -24.55
C THR A 214 -6.27 17.12 -24.90
N ALA A 215 -5.52 16.67 -23.89
CA ALA A 215 -4.53 15.64 -24.09
C ALA A 215 -5.21 14.38 -24.62
N SER A 216 -4.62 13.76 -25.64
CA SER A 216 -5.11 12.50 -26.18
C SER A 216 -4.99 11.43 -25.10
N SER A 217 -6.13 10.94 -24.60
CA SER A 217 -6.17 9.81 -23.68
C SER A 217 -6.01 8.50 -24.45
N THR A 218 -5.15 7.62 -23.95
CA THR A 218 -4.92 6.29 -24.53
C THR A 218 -5.60 5.25 -23.65
N VAL A 219 -6.56 4.51 -24.21
CA VAL A 219 -7.18 3.37 -23.52
C VAL A 219 -6.22 2.18 -23.58
N VAL A 220 -5.79 1.70 -22.42
CA VAL A 220 -4.82 0.61 -22.28
C VAL A 220 -5.43 -0.64 -21.64
N GLY A 221 -6.56 -0.45 -20.96
CA GLY A 221 -7.33 -1.48 -20.30
C GLY A 221 -7.99 -2.49 -21.23
N LYS A 222 -8.18 -3.71 -20.75
CA LYS A 222 -8.92 -4.77 -21.46
C LYS A 222 -9.79 -5.55 -20.47
N ALA A 223 -10.92 -6.06 -20.97
CA ALA A 223 -11.72 -7.02 -20.23
C ALA A 223 -11.04 -8.41 -20.23
N GLY A 224 -11.22 -9.16 -19.14
CA GLY A 224 -10.71 -10.53 -19.03
C GLY A 224 -9.89 -10.79 -17.77
N SER A 225 -9.52 -12.06 -17.57
CA SER A 225 -8.81 -12.55 -16.39
C SER A 225 -7.29 -12.43 -16.46
N LEU A 226 -6.74 -12.02 -17.61
CA LEU A 226 -5.30 -11.86 -17.79
C LEU A 226 -4.85 -10.54 -17.16
N GLN A 227 -3.85 -10.61 -16.29
CA GLN A 227 -3.19 -9.42 -15.77
C GLN A 227 -2.22 -8.86 -16.82
N LEU A 228 -2.31 -7.56 -17.06
CA LEU A 228 -1.50 -6.81 -18.01
C LEU A 228 -0.62 -5.80 -17.28
N LEU A 229 0.53 -5.50 -17.86
CA LEU A 229 1.43 -4.42 -17.47
C LEU A 229 1.44 -3.39 -18.61
N THR A 230 1.16 -2.14 -18.27
CA THR A 230 1.35 -0.99 -19.13
C THR A 230 2.49 -0.12 -18.59
N CYS A 231 3.42 0.27 -19.45
CA CYS A 231 4.47 1.23 -19.12
C CYS A 231 4.82 2.10 -20.33
N LEU A 232 5.48 3.23 -20.08
CA LEU A 232 6.03 4.06 -21.13
C LEU A 232 7.34 3.45 -21.64
N VAL A 233 7.43 3.19 -22.94
CA VAL A 233 8.66 2.74 -23.62
C VAL A 233 8.94 3.74 -24.74
N ASP A 234 10.09 4.42 -24.62
CA ASP A 234 10.44 5.56 -25.47
C ASP A 234 9.33 6.63 -25.42
N THR A 235 8.52 6.70 -26.48
CA THR A 235 7.42 7.67 -26.65
C THR A 235 6.03 7.15 -26.43
N ASP A 236 5.86 5.83 -26.35
CA ASP A 236 4.57 5.20 -26.47
C ASP A 236 4.23 4.33 -25.26
N LEU A 237 2.93 4.25 -24.93
CA LEU A 237 2.44 3.33 -23.93
C LEU A 237 2.40 1.92 -24.51
N ARG A 238 3.18 1.02 -23.93
CA ARG A 238 3.19 -0.39 -24.31
C ARG A 238 2.46 -1.20 -23.26
N THR A 239 1.57 -2.10 -23.71
CA THR A 239 0.82 -3.01 -22.84
C THR A 239 1.12 -4.46 -23.18
N GLU A 240 1.53 -5.26 -22.20
CA GLU A 240 1.86 -6.67 -22.38
C GLU A 240 1.38 -7.54 -21.21
N PRO A 241 1.18 -8.85 -21.41
CA PRO A 241 0.81 -9.76 -20.33
C PRO A 241 1.88 -9.83 -19.23
N VAL A 242 1.48 -9.78 -17.97
CA VAL A 242 2.39 -10.00 -16.84
C VAL A 242 2.86 -11.45 -16.87
N ARG A 243 4.17 -11.64 -16.95
CA ARG A 243 4.81 -12.96 -16.81
C ARG A 243 5.27 -13.11 -15.36
N ARG A 244 4.72 -14.11 -14.64
CA ARG A 244 5.20 -14.51 -13.31
C ARG A 244 6.02 -15.78 -13.48
N GLY A 245 7.29 -15.76 -13.09
CA GLY A 245 8.10 -16.98 -13.00
C GLY A 245 7.63 -17.82 -11.82
N GLU A 246 7.85 -19.14 -11.86
CA GLU A 246 7.70 -20.00 -10.68
C GLU A 246 8.76 -19.60 -9.65
N GLY A 247 8.37 -18.82 -8.65
CA GLY A 247 9.23 -18.46 -7.50
C GLY A 247 9.93 -17.09 -7.58
N GLU A 248 9.80 -16.35 -8.68
CA GLU A 248 10.36 -15.00 -8.79
C GLU A 248 9.26 -13.94 -8.64
N PHE A 249 9.44 -13.04 -7.67
CA PHE A 249 8.75 -11.74 -7.68
C PHE A 249 9.04 -11.06 -9.03
N PRO A 250 8.12 -10.25 -9.61
CA PRO A 250 8.39 -9.56 -10.86
C PRO A 250 9.61 -8.64 -10.73
N LEU A 251 10.79 -9.14 -11.12
CA LEU A 251 12.03 -8.40 -11.10
C LEU A 251 12.22 -7.71 -12.45
N ASP A 252 11.46 -6.66 -12.68
CA ASP A 252 11.87 -5.68 -13.68
C ASP A 252 12.87 -4.72 -13.04
N PHE A 253 14.08 -5.19 -12.79
CA PHE A 253 15.20 -4.28 -12.61
C PHE A 253 15.61 -3.78 -13.99
N GLY A 254 15.26 -2.52 -14.27
CA GLY A 254 15.86 -1.79 -15.38
C GLY A 254 17.38 -1.93 -15.32
N ARG A 255 18.01 -2.05 -16.49
CA ARG A 255 19.47 -2.11 -16.66
C ARG A 255 20.16 -1.14 -15.69
N ALA A 256 20.80 -1.67 -14.66
CA ALA A 256 21.71 -0.90 -13.83
C ALA A 256 22.87 -0.43 -14.72
N SER A 257 23.07 0.88 -14.81
CA SER A 257 24.31 1.43 -15.34
C SER A 257 25.47 1.07 -14.39
N PRO A 258 26.65 0.72 -14.91
CA PRO A 258 27.80 0.41 -14.05
C PRO A 258 28.20 1.65 -13.25
N ALA A 259 28.19 1.52 -11.92
CA ALA A 259 28.65 2.55 -11.01
C ALA A 259 30.15 2.82 -11.24
N SER A 260 30.50 4.08 -11.49
CA SER A 260 31.89 4.52 -11.52
C SER A 260 32.40 4.66 -10.08
N ASP A 261 33.36 3.82 -9.69
CA ASP A 261 34.13 3.97 -8.46
C ASP A 261 34.98 5.24 -8.54
N GLN A 262 34.50 6.34 -7.96
CA GLN A 262 35.33 7.45 -7.54
C GLN A 262 35.24 7.62 -6.02
N PRO A 263 36.37 7.79 -5.31
CA PRO A 263 36.37 8.04 -3.88
C PRO A 263 35.73 9.40 -3.59
N GLU A 264 34.63 9.38 -2.85
CA GLU A 264 33.94 10.60 -2.40
C GLU A 264 34.78 11.37 -1.36
N PRO A 265 34.78 12.72 -1.41
CA PRO A 265 35.40 13.56 -0.39
C PRO A 265 34.68 13.45 0.96
N GLU A 266 35.45 13.58 2.06
CA GLU A 266 34.98 13.50 3.45
C GLU A 266 33.70 14.32 3.69
N ALA A 267 32.60 13.62 3.97
CA ALA A 267 31.27 14.19 4.07
C ALA A 267 31.00 14.77 5.47
N ALA A 268 30.20 15.85 5.53
CA ALA A 268 29.80 16.52 6.76
C ALA A 268 29.12 15.57 7.78
N PRO A 269 29.14 15.87 9.10
CA PRO A 269 28.59 14.99 10.15
C PRO A 269 27.11 14.60 9.97
N ALA A 270 26.31 15.42 9.27
CA ALA A 270 24.90 15.13 9.02
C ALA A 270 24.65 14.11 7.90
N SER A 271 25.56 13.99 6.93
CA SER A 271 25.47 12.95 5.88
C SER A 271 25.86 11.58 6.42
N GLU A 272 26.83 11.55 7.34
CA GLU A 272 27.27 10.31 7.99
C GLU A 272 26.17 9.73 8.89
N GLN A 273 25.47 10.57 9.66
CA GLN A 273 24.32 10.13 10.46
C GLN A 273 23.21 9.52 9.59
N ARG A 274 22.88 10.13 8.45
CA ARG A 274 21.88 9.58 7.52
C ARG A 274 22.33 8.27 6.88
N ARG A 275 23.63 8.11 6.57
CA ARG A 275 24.19 6.82 6.13
C ARG A 275 24.03 5.75 7.19
N GLN A 276 24.34 6.07 8.44
CA GLN A 276 24.18 5.13 9.56
C GLN A 276 22.71 4.72 9.77
N GLU A 277 21.78 5.65 9.65
CA GLU A 277 20.34 5.35 9.72
C GLU A 277 19.86 4.49 8.54
N ALA A 278 20.29 4.80 7.32
CA ALA A 278 19.99 3.99 6.14
C ALA A 278 20.51 2.56 6.29
N GLU A 279 21.74 2.41 6.80
CA GLU A 279 22.36 1.10 7.04
C GLU A 279 21.63 0.32 8.14
N LYS A 280 21.18 0.99 9.21
CA LYS A 280 20.35 0.38 10.25
C LYS A 280 19.03 -0.15 9.67
N HIS A 281 18.37 0.61 8.79
CA HIS A 281 17.16 0.15 8.11
C HIS A 281 17.44 -1.01 7.15
N ARG A 282 18.56 -0.98 6.44
CA ARG A 282 19.00 -2.08 5.56
C ARG A 282 19.25 -3.37 6.34
N MET A 283 19.96 -3.29 7.48
CA MET A 283 20.21 -4.44 8.34
C MET A 283 18.91 -5.02 8.92
N ALA A 284 18.02 -4.17 9.41
CA ALA A 284 16.70 -4.60 9.88
C ALA A 284 15.89 -5.26 8.75
N GLY A 285 15.95 -4.72 7.53
CA GLY A 285 15.33 -5.31 6.35
C GLY A 285 15.87 -6.72 6.04
N ASN A 286 17.19 -6.91 6.15
CA ASN A 286 17.83 -8.22 5.98
C ASN A 286 17.36 -9.24 7.04
N ASP A 287 17.20 -8.81 8.29
CA ASP A 287 16.73 -9.69 9.36
C ASP A 287 15.26 -10.10 9.15
N MET A 288 14.41 -9.18 8.70
CA MET A 288 13.02 -9.50 8.32
C MET A 288 12.96 -10.44 7.11
N PHE A 289 13.84 -10.24 6.13
CA PHE A 289 13.95 -11.13 4.98
C PHE A 289 14.35 -12.56 5.40
N ARG A 290 15.33 -12.71 6.30
CA ARG A 290 15.74 -14.02 6.86
C ARG A 290 14.61 -14.68 7.66
N ALA A 291 13.79 -13.90 8.34
CA ALA A 291 12.59 -14.36 9.03
C ALA A 291 11.42 -14.69 8.08
N SER A 292 11.61 -14.61 6.76
CA SER A 292 10.57 -14.80 5.73
C SER A 292 9.42 -13.79 5.80
N ASP A 293 9.64 -12.60 6.39
CA ASP A 293 8.70 -11.48 6.36
C ASP A 293 9.08 -10.49 5.26
N PHE A 294 8.73 -10.86 4.03
CA PHE A 294 9.06 -10.09 2.83
C PHE A 294 8.38 -8.72 2.79
N SER A 295 7.21 -8.58 3.44
CA SER A 295 6.47 -7.32 3.47
C SER A 295 7.19 -6.26 4.31
N GLN A 296 7.71 -6.65 5.48
CA GLN A 296 8.50 -5.78 6.34
C GLN A 296 9.87 -5.48 5.74
N ALA A 297 10.51 -6.48 5.14
CA ALA A 297 11.78 -6.31 4.45
C ALA A 297 11.67 -5.22 3.36
N ALA A 298 10.64 -5.27 2.51
CA ALA A 298 10.41 -4.29 1.45
C ALA A 298 10.20 -2.86 2.00
N ALA A 299 9.43 -2.70 3.08
CA ALA A 299 9.22 -1.40 3.71
C ALA A 299 10.53 -0.82 4.29
N LEU A 300 11.32 -1.64 4.97
CA LEU A 300 12.61 -1.22 5.55
C LEU A 300 13.65 -0.87 4.48
N TYR A 301 13.72 -1.64 3.40
CA TYR A 301 14.57 -1.28 2.26
C TYR A 301 14.13 0.02 1.58
N SER A 302 12.82 0.26 1.47
CA SER A 302 12.30 1.51 0.91
C SER A 302 12.69 2.73 1.75
N LEU A 303 12.62 2.62 3.08
CA LEU A 303 13.09 3.66 4.00
C LEU A 303 14.60 3.91 3.87
N ALA A 304 15.40 2.83 3.78
CA ALA A 304 16.84 2.94 3.55
C ALA A 304 17.16 3.68 2.24
N LEU A 305 16.44 3.34 1.15
CA LEU A 305 16.62 3.99 -0.15
C LEU A 305 16.23 5.47 -0.13
N GLN A 306 15.18 5.85 0.58
CA GLN A 306 14.79 7.26 0.71
C GLN A 306 15.88 8.10 1.40
N LEU A 307 16.51 7.56 2.45
CA LEU A 307 17.61 8.21 3.14
C LEU A 307 18.85 8.36 2.24
N VAL A 308 19.13 7.37 1.39
CA VAL A 308 20.24 7.42 0.41
C VAL A 308 19.93 8.38 -0.75
N GLN A 309 18.71 8.37 -1.27
CA GLN A 309 18.29 9.30 -2.33
C GLN A 309 18.34 10.75 -1.85
N ALA A 310 17.97 11.01 -0.59
CA ALA A 310 18.08 12.32 0.02
C ALA A 310 19.54 12.81 0.19
N LEU A 311 20.51 11.89 0.32
CA LEU A 311 21.94 12.23 0.29
C LEU A 311 22.38 12.65 -1.12
N ASN A 312 21.99 11.88 -2.14
CA ASN A 312 22.36 12.17 -3.53
C ASN A 312 21.71 13.46 -4.07
N ALA A 313 20.47 13.75 -3.66
CA ALA A 313 19.79 15.01 -3.98
C ALA A 313 20.48 16.23 -3.33
N GLY A 314 21.02 16.05 -2.11
CA GLY A 314 21.80 17.09 -1.43
C GLY A 314 23.12 17.42 -2.12
N VAL A 315 23.78 16.41 -2.67
CA VAL A 315 25.02 16.58 -3.46
C VAL A 315 24.74 17.29 -4.78
N MET A 316 23.64 16.96 -5.47
CA MET A 316 23.20 17.68 -6.68
C MET A 316 22.91 19.17 -6.42
N LEU A 317 22.28 19.50 -5.29
CA LEU A 317 22.02 20.90 -4.91
C LEU A 317 23.30 21.68 -4.59
N SER A 318 24.34 21.02 -4.04
CA SER A 318 25.64 21.66 -3.82
C SER A 318 26.43 21.86 -5.12
N PHE A 319 26.29 20.97 -6.10
CA PHE A 319 26.91 21.15 -7.43
C PHE A 319 26.22 22.27 -8.23
N LEU A 320 24.88 22.34 -8.19
CA LEU A 320 24.13 23.44 -8.81
C LEU A 320 24.44 24.80 -8.17
N SER A 321 24.71 24.84 -6.86
CA SER A 321 25.11 26.08 -6.18
C SER A 321 26.47 26.63 -6.66
N VAL A 322 27.40 25.76 -7.09
CA VAL A 322 28.73 26.21 -7.56
C VAL A 322 28.65 26.67 -9.02
N ASP A 323 27.91 25.96 -9.87
CA ASP A 323 27.75 26.32 -11.29
C ASP A 323 26.91 27.59 -11.49
N VAL A 324 25.91 27.84 -10.62
CA VAL A 324 25.14 29.09 -10.64
C VAL A 324 26.01 30.28 -10.22
N ILE A 325 26.88 30.13 -9.23
CA ILE A 325 27.81 31.19 -8.81
C ILE A 325 28.86 31.47 -9.90
N LEU A 326 29.38 30.42 -10.54
CA LEU A 326 30.37 30.55 -11.63
C LEU A 326 29.76 31.19 -12.88
N SER A 327 28.53 30.81 -13.25
CA SER A 327 27.81 31.40 -14.39
C SER A 327 27.42 32.87 -14.14
N THR A 328 27.09 33.22 -12.91
CA THR A 328 26.77 34.62 -12.53
C THR A 328 28.03 35.50 -12.56
N LEU A 329 29.19 34.98 -12.12
CA LEU A 329 30.46 35.69 -12.19
C LEU A 329 30.98 35.87 -13.62
N ILE A 330 30.81 34.86 -14.49
CA ILE A 330 31.18 34.96 -15.91
C ILE A 330 30.26 35.94 -16.66
N GLY A 331 28.95 35.96 -16.35
CA GLY A 331 28.01 36.94 -16.91
C GLY A 331 28.30 38.39 -16.49
N MET A 332 28.77 38.61 -15.26
CA MET A 332 29.16 39.94 -14.79
C MET A 332 30.46 40.45 -15.42
N ALA A 333 31.41 39.57 -15.74
CA ALA A 333 32.63 39.94 -16.44
C ALA A 333 32.37 40.35 -17.91
N ALA A 334 31.45 39.67 -18.60
CA ALA A 334 31.11 39.98 -19.99
C ALA A 334 30.32 41.30 -20.13
N SER A 335 29.52 41.69 -19.13
CA SER A 335 28.73 42.92 -19.18
C SER A 335 29.56 44.21 -19.00
N ILE A 336 30.77 44.10 -18.42
CA ILE A 336 31.68 45.24 -18.24
C ILE A 336 32.44 45.59 -19.53
N GLU A 337 32.64 44.64 -20.46
CA GLU A 337 33.30 44.92 -21.75
C GLU A 337 32.37 45.58 -22.79
N GLU A 338 31.05 45.36 -22.73
CA GLU A 338 30.12 45.90 -23.74
C GLU A 338 29.72 47.37 -23.56
N HIS A 339 29.94 47.98 -22.39
CA HIS A 339 29.53 49.36 -22.11
C HIS A 339 30.69 50.37 -22.16
N GLY A 340 31.86 49.96 -22.67
CA GLY A 340 33.10 50.71 -22.58
C GLY A 340 33.64 51.33 -23.87
N ILE A 341 32.87 51.50 -24.95
CA ILE A 341 33.33 52.24 -26.15
C ILE A 341 32.18 53.06 -26.74
N VAL A 342 31.90 54.23 -26.16
CA VAL A 342 31.16 55.30 -26.84
C VAL A 342 32.17 56.38 -27.23
N ASN A 343 32.39 56.48 -28.54
CA ASN A 343 33.20 57.49 -29.21
C ASN A 343 32.79 58.91 -28.78
N MET A 344 33.73 59.68 -28.22
CA MET A 344 33.70 61.14 -28.25
C MET A 344 34.53 61.61 -29.45
N HIS A 345 33.85 62.05 -30.50
CA HIS A 345 34.42 62.96 -31.51
C HIS A 345 33.32 63.96 -31.88
N GLU A 346 33.33 65.10 -31.18
CA GLU A 346 33.00 66.44 -31.68
C GLU A 346 33.60 67.48 -30.73
#